data_AF-A0A6P1CWI5-F1
#
_entry.id   AF-A0A6P1CWI5-F1
#
_cell.length_a   1.000
_cell.length_b   1.000
_cell.length_c   1.000
_cell.angle_alpha   90.00
_cell.angle_beta   90.00
_cell.angle_gamma   90.00
#
_symmetry.space_group_name_H-M   'P 1'
#
loop_
_entity.id
_entity.type
_entity.pdbx_description
1 polymer ?
#
loop_
_entity_poly.entity_id
_entity_poly.type
_entity_poly.pdbx_seq_one_letter_code
_entity_poly.pdbx_strand_id
1 'polypeptide(L)'
;MGSNLTGVLLVILQFFRATGLILVAIIGIGTLISEGAKSKLSPAKILTVAGSAILAGVLIWLLPTLINHARWEVNTVIPDSPVGAY
;
A
#
# COMPACT_ATOMS: atom_id res chain seq x y z
N MET A 1 25.57 -6.46 -10.40
CA MET A 1 25.23 -6.87 -9.02
C MET A 1 24.81 -5.62 -8.27
N GLY A 2 23.51 -5.31 -8.22
CA GLY A 2 23.01 -4.15 -7.49
C GLY A 2 23.47 -4.22 -6.03
N SER A 3 23.97 -3.12 -5.49
CA SER A 3 24.53 -3.09 -4.13
C SER A 3 23.55 -3.71 -3.11
N ASN A 4 24.06 -4.36 -2.07
CA ASN A 4 23.26 -4.95 -0.99
C ASN A 4 22.19 -3.98 -0.44
N LEU A 5 22.43 -2.67 -0.51
CA LEU A 5 21.50 -1.62 -0.12
C LEU A 5 20.21 -1.58 -0.95
N THR A 6 20.28 -1.79 -2.26
CA THR A 6 19.10 -1.81 -3.15
C THR A 6 18.23 -3.03 -2.86
N GLY A 7 18.85 -4.19 -2.60
CA GLY A 7 18.15 -5.42 -2.21
C GLY A 7 17.43 -5.28 -0.86
N VAL A 8 18.09 -4.68 0.14
CA VAL A 8 17.49 -4.42 1.46
C VAL A 8 16.29 -3.46 1.34
N LEU A 9 16.41 -2.39 0.54
CA LEU A 9 15.32 -1.46 0.33
C LEU A 9 14.10 -2.13 -0.33
N LEU A 10 14.31 -3.00 -1.33
CA LEU A 10 13.23 -3.74 -1.98
C LEU A 10 12.45 -4.61 -0.98
N VAL A 11 13.17 -5.35 -0.13
CA VAL A 11 12.56 -6.22 0.89
C VAL A 11 11.74 -5.41 1.89
N ILE A 12 12.27 -4.27 2.35
CA ILE A 12 11.56 -3.36 3.25
C ILE A 12 10.29 -2.81 2.60
N LEU A 13 10.36 -2.35 1.34
CA LEU A 13 9.20 -1.82 0.62
C LEU A 13 8.13 -2.89 0.38
N GLN A 14 8.53 -4.13 0.08
CA GLN A 14 7.59 -5.25 -0.04
C GLN A 14 6.94 -5.59 1.30
N PHE A 15 7.71 -5.56 2.39
CA PHE A 15 7.18 -5.77 3.74
C PHE A 15 6.13 -4.71 4.11
N PHE A 16 6.42 -3.42 3.90
CA PHE A 16 5.46 -2.34 4.17
C PHE A 16 4.22 -2.43 3.28
N ARG A 17 4.37 -2.81 2.01
CA ARG A 17 3.23 -3.05 1.12
C ARG A 17 2.33 -4.17 1.65
N ALA A 18 2.91 -5.33 1.97
CA ALA A 18 2.15 -6.50 2.41
C ALA A 18 1.47 -6.26 3.77
N THR A 19 2.22 -5.77 4.75
CA THR A 19 1.70 -5.48 6.09
C THR A 19 0.69 -4.34 6.09
N GLY A 20 0.93 -3.29 5.30
CA GLY A 20 0.00 -2.17 5.13
C GLY A 20 -1.34 -2.61 4.54
N LEU A 21 -1.33 -3.48 3.52
CA LEU A 21 -2.57 -4.03 2.95
C LEU A 21 -3.35 -4.88 3.95
N ILE A 22 -2.66 -5.72 4.73
CA ILE A 22 -3.29 -6.52 5.79
C ILE A 22 -3.93 -5.61 6.85
N LEU A 23 -3.21 -4.57 7.29
CA LEU A 23 -3.73 -3.62 8.27
C LEU A 23 -4.96 -2.87 7.77
N VAL A 24 -4.94 -2.37 6.53
CA VAL A 24 -6.10 -1.71 5.92
C VAL A 24 -7.30 -2.66 5.84
N ALA A 25 -7.07 -3.92 5.47
CA ALA A 25 -8.15 -4.92 5.44
C ALA A 25 -8.75 -5.16 6.85
N ILE A 26 -7.90 -5.35 7.86
CA ILE A 26 -8.35 -5.55 9.26
C ILE A 26 -9.13 -4.33 9.75
N ILE A 27 -8.61 -3.12 9.53
CA ILE A 27 -9.26 -1.89 9.96
C ILE A 27 -10.58 -1.68 9.21
N GLY A 28 -10.58 -1.82 7.88
CA GLY A 28 -11.78 -1.63 7.06
C GLY A 28 -12.91 -2.59 7.45
N ILE A 29 -12.59 -3.88 7.57
CA ILE A 29 -13.56 -4.90 7.99
C ILE A 29 -14.00 -4.67 9.44
N GLY A 30 -13.05 -4.41 10.35
CA GLY A 30 -13.35 -4.14 11.76
C GLY A 30 -14.27 -2.93 11.95
N THR A 31 -14.09 -1.89 11.14
CA THR A 31 -14.94 -0.70 11.16
C THR A 31 -16.35 -1.02 10.67
N LEU A 32 -16.50 -1.80 9.59
CA LEU A 32 -17.80 -2.26 9.10
C LEU A 32 -18.51 -3.15 10.12
N ILE A 33 -17.81 -4.09 10.77
CA ILE A 33 -18.39 -4.93 11.82
C ILE A 33 -18.81 -4.07 13.02
N SER A 34 -17.97 -3.14 13.47
CA SER A 34 -18.28 -2.26 14.62
C SER A 34 -19.50 -1.38 14.36
N GLU A 35 -19.61 -0.79 13.16
CA GLU A 35 -20.74 0.06 12.80
C GLU A 35 -22.02 -0.76 12.50
N GLY A 36 -21.86 -2.00 12.00
CA GLY A 36 -22.95 -2.95 11.80
C GLY A 36 -23.54 -3.46 13.10
N ALA A 37 -22.71 -3.76 14.09
CA ALA A 37 -23.15 -4.15 15.43
C ALA A 37 -23.93 -3.03 16.15
N LYS A 38 -23.69 -1.77 15.79
CA LYS A 38 -24.44 -0.62 16.31
C LYS A 38 -25.76 -0.38 15.56
N SER A 39 -26.08 -1.15 14.51
CA SER A 39 -27.19 -0.93 13.59
C SER A 39 -27.22 0.48 12.97
N LYS A 40 -26.06 1.15 12.88
CA LYS A 40 -25.93 2.55 12.40
C LYS A 40 -25.40 2.66 10.97
N LEU A 41 -25.25 1.54 10.26
CA LEU A 41 -24.77 1.55 8.88
C LEU A 41 -25.89 1.86 7.91
N SER A 42 -25.95 3.12 7.46
CA SER A 42 -26.63 3.43 6.21
C SER A 42 -25.80 2.90 5.03
N PRO A 43 -26.43 2.56 3.89
CA PRO A 43 -25.71 2.15 2.68
C PRO A 43 -24.60 3.13 2.27
N ALA A 44 -24.83 4.43 2.44
CA ALA A 44 -23.85 5.47 2.15
C ALA A 44 -22.57 5.37 3.03
N LYS A 45 -22.71 5.05 4.32
CA LYS A 45 -21.55 4.85 5.21
C LYS A 45 -20.75 3.61 4.84
N ILE A 46 -21.43 2.51 4.48
CA ILE A 46 -20.75 1.28 4.01
C ILE A 46 -19.87 1.60 2.81
N LEU A 47 -20.43 2.29 1.81
CA LEU A 47 -19.70 2.68 0.60
C LEU A 47 -18.52 3.60 0.91
N THR A 48 -18.68 4.52 1.87
CA THR A 48 -17.61 5.43 2.28
C THR A 48 -16.46 4.67 2.95
N VAL A 49 -16.77 3.79 3.91
CA VAL A 49 -15.75 2.99 4.62
C VAL A 49 -15.06 2.03 3.65
N ALA A 50 -15.82 1.27 2.87
CA ALA A 50 -15.28 0.34 1.88
C ALA A 50 -14.44 1.07 0.82
N GLY A 51 -14.94 2.18 0.27
CA GLY A 51 -14.23 2.99 -0.72
C GLY A 51 -12.94 3.59 -0.16
N SER A 52 -12.96 4.09 1.08
CA SER A 52 -11.75 4.60 1.74
C SER A 52 -10.70 3.52 2.00
N ALA A 53 -11.14 2.31 2.38
CA ALA A 53 -10.24 1.17 2.57
C ALA A 53 -9.64 0.70 1.24
N ILE A 54 -10.43 0.66 0.16
CA ILE A 54 -9.94 0.34 -1.18
C ILE A 54 -8.92 1.39 -1.64
N LEU A 55 -9.23 2.68 -1.50
CA LEU A 55 -8.32 3.76 -1.87
C LEU A 55 -7.01 3.69 -1.09
N ALA A 56 -7.08 3.50 0.22
CA ALA A 56 -5.89 3.31 1.06
C ALA A 56 -5.07 2.09 0.62
N GLY A 57 -5.73 0.98 0.29
CA GLY A 57 -5.08 -0.22 -0.23
C GLY A 57 -4.35 0.04 -1.56
N VAL A 58 -4.99 0.74 -2.50
CA VAL A 58 -4.39 1.11 -3.79
C VAL A 58 -3.17 2.01 -3.58
N LEU A 59 -3.24 3.01 -2.69
CA LEU A 59 -2.11 3.90 -2.41
C LEU A 59 -0.91 3.14 -1.81
N ILE A 60 -1.15 2.25 -0.85
CA ILE A 60 -0.10 1.39 -0.27
C ILE A 60 0.48 0.45 -1.32
N TRP A 61 -0.36 -0.08 -2.21
CA TRP A 61 0.09 -0.93 -3.29
C TRP A 61 0.98 -0.18 -4.28
N LEU A 62 0.63 1.06 -4.65
CA LEU A 62 1.41 1.88 -5.59
C LEU A 62 2.70 2.46 -4.97
N LEU A 63 2.79 2.55 -3.65
CA LEU A 63 3.88 3.23 -2.94
C LEU A 63 5.29 2.81 -3.40
N PRO A 64 5.66 1.51 -3.53
CA PRO A 64 6.98 1.15 -4.03
C PRO A 64 7.24 1.65 -5.45
N THR A 65 6.25 1.58 -6.34
CA THR A 65 6.35 2.06 -7.72
C THR A 65 6.59 3.58 -7.77
N LEU A 66 5.87 4.34 -6.94
CA LEU A 66 6.06 5.79 -6.82
C LEU A 66 7.44 6.16 -6.28
N ILE A 67 7.93 5.42 -5.28
CA ILE A 67 9.27 5.63 -4.72
C ILE A 67 10.34 5.39 -5.79
N ASN A 68 10.16 4.40 -6.67
CA ASN A 68 11.11 4.17 -7.76
C ASN A 68 11.08 5.27 -8.81
N HIS A 69 9.89 5.74 -9.17
CA HIS A 69 9.72 6.83 -10.10
C HIS A 69 10.40 8.11 -9.59
N ALA A 70 10.18 8.46 -8.33
CA ALA A 70 10.84 9.60 -7.69
C ALA A 70 12.37 9.45 -7.65
N ARG A 71 12.90 8.23 -7.45
CA ARG A 71 14.36 7.98 -7.47
C ARG A 71 14.96 8.13 -8.87
N TRP A 72 14.21 7.77 -9.91
CA TRP A 72 14.62 7.97 -11.30
C TRP A 72 14.67 9.46 -11.66
N GLU A 73 13.64 10.24 -11.29
CA GLU A 73 13.60 11.68 -11.57
C GLU A 73 14.71 12.47 -10.86
N VAL A 74 15.16 12.02 -9.68
CA VAL A 74 16.20 12.70 -8.88
C VAL A 74 17.62 12.27 -9.28
N ASN A 75 17.81 11.51 -10.38
CA ASN A 75 19.12 11.07 -10.92
C ASN A 75 20.05 10.38 -9.90
N THR A 76 19.52 9.81 -8.81
CA THR A 76 20.32 9.25 -7.71
C THR A 76 20.57 7.74 -7.82
N VAL A 77 20.14 7.07 -8.90
CA VAL A 77 20.36 5.63 -9.10
C VAL A 77 20.73 5.28 -10.55
N ILE A 78 21.81 4.49 -10.65
CA ILE A 78 22.39 3.81 -11.82
C ILE A 78 21.31 3.04 -12.62
N PRO A 79 21.35 3.06 -13.98
CA PRO A 79 20.48 2.24 -14.80
C PRO A 79 20.72 0.74 -14.55
N ASP A 80 19.65 -0.06 -14.69
CA ASP A 80 19.60 -1.53 -14.62
C ASP A 80 19.18 -2.18 -13.30
N SER A 81 17.96 -1.87 -12.80
CA SER A 81 16.95 -2.91 -12.52
C SER A 81 15.64 -2.30 -12.00
N PRO A 82 14.46 -2.69 -12.53
CA PRO A 82 13.19 -2.22 -12.03
C PRO A 82 12.86 -2.83 -10.66
N VAL A 83 12.47 -1.99 -9.71
CA VAL A 83 11.88 -2.44 -8.44
C VAL A 83 10.42 -2.80 -8.73
N GLY A 84 10.17 -4.10 -8.75
CA GLY A 84 8.92 -4.70 -9.21
C GLY A 84 9.08 -5.50 -10.51
N ALA A 85 10.20 -6.22 -10.67
CA ALA A 85 10.43 -7.10 -11.81
C ALA A 85 9.23 -8.04 -12.04
N TYR A 86 8.49 -7.75 -13.11
CA TYR A 86 8.06 -8.77 -14.06
C TYR A 86 9.18 -8.93 -15.07
#